data_AF-A0AA88YDQ4-F1
#
_entry.id   AF-A0AA88YDQ4-F1
#
_cell.length_a   1.000
_cell.length_b   1.000
_cell.length_c   1.000
_cell.angle_alpha   90.00
_cell.angle_beta   90.00
_cell.angle_gamma   90.00
#
_symmetry.space_group_name_H-M   'P 1'
#
loop_
_entity.id
_entity.type
_entity.pdbx_description
1 polymer ?
#
loop_
_entity_poly.entity_id
_entity_poly.type
_entity_poly.pdbx_seq_one_letter_code
_entity_poly.pdbx_strand_id
1 'polypeptide(L)'
;MDDIEEKLSLDRSKLVAMALLLGKGRSVPDFTQTKVISKFLDVKDKCPKKIQSWKRSQLVRLQNYALRKLEWPEEYTEEKILPLLTLWDSLDISRGNTLVQHLAPYRIVKKRPRQGKNPNKTGRNVGNH
;
A
#
# COMPACT_ATOMS: atom_id res chain seq x y z
N MET A 1 -16.18 1.97 -0.76
CA MET A 1 -15.94 2.68 0.50
C MET A 1 -16.79 3.91 0.39
N ASP A 2 -17.91 3.93 1.10
CA ASP A 2 -18.82 5.07 1.06
C ASP A 2 -18.12 6.24 1.72
N ASP A 3 -18.25 7.42 1.12
CA ASP A 3 -17.60 8.62 1.64
C ASP A 3 -18.17 8.92 3.03
N ILE A 4 -17.31 9.27 3.97
CA ILE A 4 -17.72 9.58 5.36
C ILE A 4 -18.68 10.77 5.35
N GLU A 5 -18.53 11.66 4.37
CA GLU A 5 -19.41 12.81 4.12
C GLU A 5 -20.84 12.37 3.77
N GLU A 6 -21.01 11.33 2.95
CA GLU A 6 -22.32 10.77 2.57
C GLU A 6 -22.99 10.03 3.74
N LYS A 7 -22.21 9.22 4.47
CA LYS A 7 -22.70 8.44 5.62
C LYS A 7 -23.20 9.32 6.77
N LEU A 8 -22.57 10.48 6.94
CA LEU A 8 -22.95 11.43 7.99
C LEU A 8 -23.87 12.54 7.46
N SER A 9 -24.11 12.60 6.13
CA SER A 9 -24.81 13.73 5.49
C SER A 9 -24.22 15.08 5.92
N LEU A 10 -22.90 15.14 6.05
CA LEU A 10 -22.15 16.31 6.50
C LEU A 10 -21.14 16.72 5.43
N ASP A 11 -21.14 18.00 5.06
CA ASP A 11 -20.12 18.57 4.19
C ASP A 11 -18.74 18.60 4.88
N ARG A 12 -17.66 18.52 4.10
CA ARG A 12 -16.27 18.65 4.57
C ARG A 12 -16.06 19.80 5.55
N SER A 13 -16.69 20.95 5.31
CA SER A 13 -16.64 22.12 6.20
C SER A 13 -17.20 21.85 7.59
N LYS A 14 -18.33 21.13 7.67
CA LYS A 14 -18.95 20.76 8.94
C LYS A 14 -18.13 19.69 9.66
N LEU A 15 -17.53 18.76 8.92
CA LEU A 15 -16.65 17.72 9.47
C LEU A 15 -15.36 18.32 10.07
N VAL A 16 -14.71 19.25 9.37
CA VAL A 16 -13.54 19.98 9.89
C VAL A 16 -13.92 20.84 11.09
N ALA A 17 -15.04 21.56 11.04
CA ALA A 17 -15.51 22.36 12.17
C ALA A 17 -15.80 21.49 13.40
N MET A 18 -16.46 20.34 13.21
CA MET A 18 -16.72 19.37 14.27
C MET A 18 -15.43 18.83 14.87
N ALA A 19 -14.43 18.46 14.06
CA ALA A 19 -13.13 18.01 14.54
C ALA A 19 -12.40 19.10 15.35
N LEU A 20 -12.52 20.37 14.96
CA LEU A 20 -11.95 21.49 15.71
C LEU A 20 -12.69 21.76 17.04
N LEU A 21 -14.01 21.57 17.06
CA LEU A 21 -14.84 21.72 18.26
C LEU A 21 -14.67 20.57 19.26
N LEU A 22 -14.52 19.33 18.76
CA LEU A 22 -14.28 18.14 19.55
C LEU A 22 -12.81 17.99 19.97
N GLY A 23 -11.89 18.60 19.21
CA GLY A 23 -10.46 18.66 19.54
C GLY A 23 -10.14 19.66 20.66
N LYS A 24 -8.89 19.63 21.16
CA LYS A 24 -8.41 20.52 22.24
C LYS A 24 -8.24 22.01 21.84
N GLY A 25 -8.71 22.43 20.66
CA GLY A 25 -8.54 23.79 20.12
C GLY A 25 -9.34 24.88 20.83
N ARG A 26 -10.21 24.50 21.77
CA ARG A 26 -11.12 25.40 22.49
C ARG A 26 -10.44 26.25 23.58
N SER A 27 -9.20 25.93 23.95
CA SER A 27 -8.51 26.54 25.11
C SER A 27 -7.55 27.68 24.75
N VAL A 28 -7.45 28.10 23.48
CA VAL A 28 -6.51 29.15 23.06
C VAL A 28 -7.27 30.46 22.80
N PRO A 29 -6.99 31.55 23.54
CA PRO A 29 -7.73 32.82 23.43
C PRO A 29 -7.73 33.44 22.03
N ASP A 30 -6.69 33.19 21.24
CA ASP A 30 -6.50 33.73 19.87
C ASP A 30 -6.85 32.73 18.76
N PHE A 31 -7.61 31.67 19.07
CA PHE A 31 -7.99 30.68 18.06
C PHE A 31 -9.01 31.26 17.06
N THR A 32 -8.52 31.86 15.99
CA THR A 32 -9.34 32.32 14.86
C THR A 32 -9.80 31.13 14.03
N GLN A 33 -10.89 30.50 14.48
CA GLN A 33 -11.50 29.29 13.93
C GLN A 33 -11.67 29.35 12.40
N THR A 34 -12.01 30.52 11.86
CA THR A 34 -12.19 30.76 10.42
C THR A 34 -10.91 30.59 9.59
N LYS A 35 -9.74 31.04 10.10
CA LYS A 35 -8.45 30.91 9.37
C LYS A 35 -7.92 29.48 9.37
N VAL A 36 -8.26 28.72 10.40
CA VAL A 36 -7.85 27.31 10.50
C VAL A 36 -8.74 26.46 9.61
N ILE A 37 -10.06 26.66 9.67
CA ILE A 37 -11.01 25.99 8.78
C ILE A 37 -10.66 26.25 7.32
N SER A 38 -10.38 27.50 6.94
CA SER A 38 -10.02 27.83 5.55
C SER A 38 -8.74 27.12 5.09
N LYS A 39 -7.74 26.94 5.95
CA LYS A 39 -6.53 26.17 5.63
C LYS A 39 -6.77 24.68 5.40
N PHE A 40 -7.72 24.07 6.12
CA PHE A 40 -8.06 22.66 5.94
C PHE A 40 -8.99 22.40 4.74
N LEU A 41 -9.78 23.42 4.37
CA LEU A 41 -10.59 23.42 3.16
C LEU A 41 -9.78 23.73 1.91
N ASP A 42 -8.68 24.47 2.04
CA ASP A 42 -7.74 24.75 0.96
C ASP A 42 -6.90 23.51 0.65
N VAL A 43 -7.32 22.74 -0.37
CA VAL A 43 -6.57 21.58 -0.87
C VAL A 43 -5.37 22.08 -1.68
N LYS A 44 -4.27 22.37 -0.97
CA LYS A 44 -3.00 22.79 -1.59
C LYS A 44 -2.23 21.63 -2.21
N ASP A 45 -2.52 20.41 -1.78
CA ASP A 45 -1.85 19.22 -2.28
C ASP A 45 -2.39 18.87 -3.66
N LYS A 46 -1.58 19.16 -4.68
CA LYS A 46 -1.82 18.67 -6.03
C LYS A 46 -1.50 17.18 -6.03
N CYS A 47 -2.52 16.34 -6.03
CA CYS A 47 -2.33 14.92 -6.31
C CYS A 47 -1.64 14.79 -7.68
N PRO A 48 -0.47 14.15 -7.79
CA PRO A 48 0.19 13.96 -9.07
C PRO A 48 -0.78 13.25 -10.03
N LYS A 49 -1.14 13.90 -11.14
CA LYS A 49 -2.07 13.35 -12.15
C LYS A 49 -1.61 12.00 -12.71
N LYS A 50 -0.33 11.68 -12.57
CA LYS A 50 0.28 10.41 -12.97
C LYS A 50 1.02 9.85 -11.76
N ILE A 51 0.40 8.89 -11.09
CA ILE A 51 1.13 7.98 -10.22
C ILE A 51 1.97 7.10 -11.16
N GLN A 52 3.29 7.13 -11.00
CA GLN A 52 4.19 6.32 -11.81
C GLN A 52 3.82 4.84 -11.62
N SER A 53 3.77 4.06 -12.71
CA SER A 53 3.41 2.65 -12.63
C SER A 53 4.38 1.91 -11.70
N TRP A 54 3.86 1.00 -10.88
CA TRP A 54 4.68 0.14 -10.04
C TRP A 54 5.59 -0.73 -10.91
N LYS A 55 6.89 -0.70 -10.63
CA LYS A 55 7.91 -1.43 -11.39
C LYS A 55 8.50 -2.57 -10.57
N ARG A 56 8.95 -3.62 -11.28
CA ARG A 56 9.76 -4.68 -10.70
C ARG A 56 11.07 -4.10 -10.15
N SER A 57 11.44 -4.49 -8.94
CA SER A 57 12.72 -4.09 -8.36
C SER A 57 13.90 -4.76 -9.08
N GLN A 58 15.06 -4.12 -9.05
CA GLN A 58 16.30 -4.68 -9.60
C GLN A 58 17.20 -5.11 -8.45
N LEU A 59 17.35 -6.43 -8.28
CA LEU A 59 18.04 -7.03 -7.13
C LEU A 59 19.44 -6.45 -6.92
N VAL A 60 20.27 -6.47 -7.96
CA VAL A 60 21.65 -5.96 -7.93
C VAL A 60 21.72 -4.49 -7.52
N ARG A 61 20.78 -3.66 -7.99
CA ARG A 61 20.76 -2.24 -7.59
C ARG A 61 20.40 -2.08 -6.12
N LEU A 62 19.47 -2.90 -5.61
CA LEU A 62 19.07 -2.85 -4.21
C LEU A 62 20.16 -3.40 -3.28
N GLN A 63 20.87 -4.46 -3.68
CA GLN A 63 22.04 -4.98 -2.95
C GLN A 63 23.12 -3.91 -2.79
N ASN A 64 23.52 -3.29 -3.90
CA ASN A 64 24.49 -2.20 -3.89
C ASN A 64 24.02 -1.01 -3.04
N TYR A 65 22.73 -0.70 -3.06
CA TYR A 65 22.17 0.38 -2.25
C TYR A 65 22.16 0.02 -0.76
N ALA A 66 21.68 -1.17 -0.40
CA ALA A 66 21.57 -1.65 0.97
C ALA A 66 22.94 -1.82 1.61
N LEU A 67 23.92 -2.33 0.86
CA LEU A 67 25.31 -2.42 1.31
C LEU A 67 25.86 -1.03 1.67
N ARG A 68 25.64 -0.02 0.81
CA ARG A 68 26.18 1.33 1.04
C ARG A 68 25.43 2.17 2.07
N LYS A 69 24.13 1.93 2.26
CA LYS A 69 23.27 2.79 3.08
C LYS A 69 22.80 2.17 4.37
N LEU A 70 22.77 0.83 4.43
CA LEU A 70 22.29 0.07 5.57
C LEU A 70 23.34 -0.93 6.07
N GLU A 71 24.49 -1.05 5.38
CA GLU A 71 25.55 -2.02 5.69
C GLU A 71 25.05 -3.46 5.66
N TRP A 72 24.01 -3.72 4.88
CA TRP A 72 23.47 -5.06 4.75
C TRP A 72 24.36 -5.90 3.83
N PRO A 73 24.77 -7.10 4.27
CA PRO A 73 25.38 -8.07 3.38
C PRO A 73 24.46 -8.39 2.20
N GLU A 74 25.06 -8.78 1.07
CA GLU A 74 24.30 -9.12 -0.14
C GLU A 74 23.30 -10.24 0.11
N GLU A 75 23.74 -11.31 0.80
CA GLU A 75 22.93 -12.49 1.15
C GLU A 75 21.69 -12.12 1.99
N TYR A 76 21.89 -11.28 3.01
CA TYR A 76 20.80 -10.80 3.86
C TYR A 76 19.81 -9.97 3.05
N THR A 77 20.34 -9.12 2.17
CA THR A 77 19.54 -8.29 1.29
C THR A 77 18.70 -9.13 0.31
N GLU A 78 19.29 -10.17 -0.30
CA GLU A 78 18.57 -11.13 -1.13
C GLU A 78 17.44 -11.81 -0.38
N GLU A 79 17.70 -12.30 0.84
CA GLU A 79 16.70 -12.97 1.67
C GLU A 79 15.46 -12.08 1.90
N LYS A 80 15.67 -10.77 2.11
CA LYS A 80 14.56 -9.82 2.34
C LYS A 80 13.86 -9.39 1.05
N ILE A 81 14.55 -9.35 -0.08
CA ILE A 81 13.99 -8.86 -1.35
C ILE A 81 13.28 -9.97 -2.13
N LEU A 82 13.79 -11.21 -2.09
CA LEU A 82 13.26 -12.34 -2.85
C LEU A 82 11.73 -12.53 -2.67
N PRO A 83 11.15 -12.39 -1.47
CA PRO A 83 9.70 -12.45 -1.29
C PRO A 83 8.94 -11.35 -2.04
N LEU A 84 9.49 -10.13 -2.11
CA LEU A 84 8.89 -9.00 -2.80
C LEU A 84 8.94 -9.19 -4.33
N LEU A 85 10.09 -9.64 -4.84
CA LEU A 85 10.26 -9.97 -6.26
C LEU A 85 9.32 -11.09 -6.69
N THR A 86 9.28 -12.18 -5.91
CA THR A 86 8.41 -13.33 -6.20
C THR A 86 6.93 -12.92 -6.16
N LEU A 87 6.54 -12.07 -5.22
CA LEU A 87 5.16 -11.55 -5.16
C LEU A 87 4.83 -10.70 -6.38
N TRP A 88 5.74 -9.78 -6.77
CA TRP A 88 5.53 -8.94 -7.94
C TRP A 88 5.41 -9.78 -9.22
N ASP A 89 6.33 -10.72 -9.45
CA ASP A 89 6.31 -11.63 -10.60
C ASP A 89 5.03 -12.47 -10.62
N SER A 90 4.61 -13.00 -9.45
CA SER A 90 3.37 -13.77 -9.34
C SER A 90 2.12 -12.94 -9.68
N LEU A 91 2.09 -11.68 -9.25
CA LEU A 91 0.99 -10.77 -9.58
C LEU A 91 0.99 -10.40 -11.06
N ASP A 92 2.16 -10.17 -11.65
CA ASP A 92 2.28 -9.83 -13.06
C ASP A 92 1.87 -11.00 -13.97
N ILE A 93 2.32 -12.22 -13.66
CA ILE A 93 1.87 -13.46 -14.30
C ILE A 93 0.36 -13.62 -14.16
N SER A 94 -0.21 -13.34 -12.98
CA SER A 94 -1.66 -13.45 -12.77
C SER A 94 -2.49 -12.45 -13.60
N ARG A 95 -1.86 -11.37 -14.08
CA ARG A 95 -2.46 -10.39 -14.99
C ARG A 95 -2.32 -10.78 -16.47
N GLY A 96 -1.67 -11.91 -16.77
CA GLY A 96 -1.43 -12.39 -18.13
C GLY A 96 -0.13 -11.89 -18.75
N ASN A 97 0.69 -11.13 -18.01
CA ASN A 97 1.99 -10.68 -18.50
C ASN A 97 3.02 -11.80 -18.38
N THR A 98 3.73 -12.08 -19.47
CA THR A 98 4.82 -13.08 -19.48
C THR A 98 6.11 -12.39 -19.87
N LEU A 99 6.90 -11.98 -18.87
CA LEU A 99 8.23 -11.43 -19.08
C LEU A 99 9.28 -12.54 -18.93
N VAL A 100 10.30 -12.52 -19.79
CA VAL A 100 11.47 -13.43 -19.72
C VAL A 100 12.18 -13.37 -18.37
N GLN A 101 12.02 -12.26 -17.64
CA GLN A 101 12.72 -11.94 -16.40
C GLN A 101 12.01 -12.48 -15.14
N HIS A 102 10.82 -13.09 -15.29
CA HIS A 102 10.07 -13.61 -14.17
C HIS A 102 10.78 -14.80 -13.53
N LEU A 103 10.78 -14.82 -12.20
CA LEU A 103 11.28 -15.96 -11.43
C LEU A 103 10.37 -17.17 -11.66
N ALA A 104 10.97 -18.28 -12.07
CA ALA A 104 10.28 -19.56 -12.17
C ALA A 104 10.52 -20.40 -10.91
N PRO A 105 9.48 -21.01 -10.32
CA PRO A 105 9.68 -21.92 -9.21
C PRO A 105 10.40 -23.19 -9.69
N TYR A 106 11.47 -23.58 -9.00
CA TYR A 106 12.15 -24.85 -9.29
C TYR A 106 11.30 -26.06 -8.88
N ARG A 107 10.76 -26.04 -7.65
CA ARG A 107 9.82 -27.07 -7.15
C ARG A 107 9.03 -26.57 -5.94
N ILE A 108 7.87 -27.17 -5.71
CA ILE A 108 7.10 -26.97 -4.47
C ILE A 108 7.60 -27.97 -3.43
N VAL A 109 8.24 -27.50 -2.37
CA VAL A 109 8.78 -28.36 -1.31
C VAL A 109 7.67 -28.96 -0.44
N LYS A 110 6.76 -28.11 0.07
CA LYS A 110 5.61 -28.53 0.88
C LYS A 110 4.55 -27.43 0.97
N LYS A 111 3.29 -27.84 1.12
CA LYS A 111 2.20 -26.91 1.48
C LYS A 111 2.37 -26.48 2.94
N ARG A 112 2.23 -25.17 3.20
CA ARG A 112 2.26 -24.63 4.58
C ARG A 112 0.96 -23.88 4.89
N PRO A 113 0.34 -24.09 6.06
CA PRO A 113 -0.73 -23.22 6.51
C PRO A 113 -0.16 -21.83 6.80
N ARG A 114 -0.77 -20.78 6.23
CA ARG A 114 -0.49 -19.39 6.64
C ARG A 114 -1.46 -19.04 7.76
N GLN A 115 -0.93 -18.44 8.83
CA GLN A 115 -1.74 -17.94 9.93
C GLN A 115 -2.83 -16.98 9.37
N GLY A 116 -4.10 -17.27 9.67
CA GLY A 116 -5.25 -16.45 9.24
C GLY A 116 -5.86 -16.73 7.87
N LYS A 117 -5.33 -17.67 7.05
CA LYS A 117 -6.00 -18.12 5.81
C LYS A 117 -6.51 -19.56 5.97
N ASN A 118 -7.82 -19.71 6.13
CA ASN A 118 -8.47 -21.03 6.13
C ASN A 118 -8.31 -21.67 4.73
N PRO A 119 -7.67 -22.85 4.61
CA PRO A 119 -7.43 -23.51 3.32
C PRO A 119 -8.70 -24.01 2.63
N ASN A 120 -9.85 -24.01 3.32
CA ASN A 120 -11.10 -24.63 2.84
C ASN A 120 -12.00 -23.70 2.00
N LYS A 121 -11.57 -22.49 1.61
CA LYS A 121 -12.42 -21.52 0.87
C LYS A 121 -11.93 -21.17 -0.54
N THR A 122 -10.98 -21.89 -1.11
CA THR A 122 -10.50 -21.59 -2.48
C THR A 122 -10.34 -22.84 -3.34
N GLY A 123 -11.27 -23.79 -3.20
CA GLY A 123 -11.50 -24.79 -4.24
C GLY A 123 -12.21 -24.13 -5.42
N ARG A 124 -11.45 -23.65 -6.41
CA ARG A 124 -12.00 -23.38 -7.74
C ARG A 124 -12.35 -24.73 -8.33
N ASN A 125 -13.66 -25.01 -8.39
CA ASN A 125 -14.23 -26.21 -8.97
C ASN A 125 -13.93 -26.18 -10.48
N VAL A 126 -12.88 -26.89 -10.91
CA VAL A 126 -12.68 -27.17 -12.34
C VAL A 126 -13.48 -28.43 -12.60
N GLY A 127 -14.76 -28.23 -12.91
CA GLY A 127 -15.63 -29.30 -13.38
C GLY A 127 -15.18 -29.72 -14.78
N ASN A 128 -14.71 -30.96 -14.90
CA ASN A 128 -14.72 -31.69 -16.15
C ASN A 128 -16.14 -32.19 -16.39
N HIS A 129 -16.75 -31.78 -17.50
CA HIS A 129 -17.53 -32.63 -18.40
C HIS A 129 -17.53 -31.99 -19.79
#